data_AF-A0A930GYI8-F1
#
_entry.id   AF-A0A930GYI8-F1
#
_cell.length_a   1.000
_cell.length_b   1.000
_cell.length_c   1.000
_cell.angle_alpha   90.00
_cell.angle_beta   90.00
_cell.angle_gamma   90.00
#
_symmetry.space_group_name_H-M   'P 1'
#
loop_
_entity.id
_entity.type
_entity.pdbx_description
1 polymer ?
#
loop_
_entity_poly.entity_id
_entity_poly.type
_entity_poly.pdbx_seq_one_letter_code
_entity_poly.pdbx_strand_id
1 'polypeptide(L)' 'MRLDKYLSDMGIASRSDLKKDIRKGLVFVNGEMIRDAGFSV' A
#
# COMPACT_ATOMS: atom_id res chain seq x y z
N MET A 1 -10.33 -6.30 0.54
CA MET A 1 -9.01 -6.89 0.19
C MET A 1 -7.92 -6.00 0.80
N ARG A 2 -6.78 -6.52 1.27
CA ARG A 2 -5.75 -5.66 1.90
C ARG A 2 -4.97 -4.87 0.84
N LEU A 3 -4.69 -3.60 1.10
CA LEU A 3 -3.91 -2.73 0.22
C LEU A 3 -2.51 -3.29 -0.06
N ASP A 4 -1.84 -3.83 0.96
CA ASP A 4 -0.53 -4.49 0.78
C ASP A 4 -0.60 -5.68 -0.17
N LYS A 5 -1.72 -6.41 -0.16
CA LYS A 5 -1.93 -7.56 -1.04
C LYS A 5 -2.23 -7.08 -2.46
N TYR A 6 -3.11 -6.09 -2.61
CA TYR A 6 -3.45 -5.52 -3.92
C TYR A 6 -2.22 -4.96 -4.64
N LEU A 7 -1.39 -4.19 -3.95
CA LEU A 7 -0.17 -3.61 -4.52
C LEU A 7 0.91 -4.67 -4.80
N SER A 8 0.99 -5.71 -3.98
CA SER A 8 1.95 -6.80 -4.19
C SER A 8 1.51 -7.72 -5.33
N ASP A 9 0.20 -7.94 -5.50
CA ASP A 9 -0.40 -8.70 -6.62
C ASP A 9 -0.24 -7.96 -7.95
N MET A 10 -0.35 -6.62 -7.91
CA MET A 10 0.02 -5.72 -9.03
C MET A 10 1.52 -5.71 -9.34
N GLY A 11 2.36 -6.37 -8.53
CA GLY A 11 3.81 -6.45 -8.75
C GLY A 11 4.57 -5.16 -8.48
N ILE A 12 3.98 -4.19 -7.76
CA ILE A 12 4.63 -2.89 -7.49
C ILE A 12 5.90 -3.06 -6.66
N ALA A 13 5.77 -3.79 -5.55
CA ALA A 13 6.89 -4.06 -4.64
C ALA A 13 6.53 -5.22 -3.70
N SER A 14 7.53 -5.70 -2.96
CA SER A 14 7.33 -6.71 -1.91
C SER A 14 6.52 -6.13 -0.75
N ARG A 15 5.75 -6.96 -0.05
CA ARG A 15 4.88 -6.52 1.07
C ARG A 15 5.61 -5.75 2.17
N SER A 16 6.91 -6.03 2.34
CA SER A 16 7.78 -5.34 3.30
C SER A 16 8.11 -3.91 2.89
N ASP A 17 8.34 -3.68 1.59
CA ASP A 17 8.64 -2.36 1.04
C ASP A 17 7.36 -1.53 0.94
N LEU A 18 6.24 -2.15 0.54
CA LEU A 18 4.92 -1.51 0.58
C LEU A 18 4.59 -0.99 1.98
N LYS A 19 4.88 -1.76 3.04
CA LYS A 19 4.72 -1.29 4.42
C LYS A 19 5.53 -0.03 4.72
N LYS A 20 6.76 0.08 4.19
CA LYS A 20 7.62 1.27 4.36
C LYS A 20 7.09 2.44 3.57
N ASP A 21 6.70 2.23 2.32
CA ASP A 21 6.24 3.30 1.42
C ASP A 21 4.87 3.84 1.84
N ILE A 22 3.97 2.96 2.29
CA ILE A 22 2.71 3.35 2.93
C ILE A 22 3.01 4.22 4.16
N ARG A 23 3.91 3.80 5.06
CA ARG A 23 4.31 4.63 6.22
C ARG A 23 4.93 5.97 5.84
N LYS A 24 5.71 6.00 4.77
CA LYS A 24 6.27 7.24 4.22
C LYS A 24 5.19 8.17 3.64
N GLY A 25 4.02 7.64 3.28
CA GLY A 25 2.94 8.38 2.61
C GLY A 25 3.17 8.49 1.10
N LEU A 26 3.86 7.50 0.52
CA LEU A 26 4.13 7.42 -0.92
C LEU A 26 3.04 6.66 -1.70
N VAL A 27 2.00 6.19 -1.00
CA VAL A 27 0.93 5.41 -1.60
C VAL A 27 -0.36 6.23 -1.61
N PHE A 28 -0.88 6.43 -2.81
CA PHE A 28 -2.15 7.09 -3.07
C PHE A 28 -3.12 6.07 -3.64
N VAL A 29 -4.24 5.87 -2.97
CA VAL A 29 -5.32 5.00 -3.43
C VAL A 29 -6.48 5.90 -3.79
N ASN A 30 -6.82 5.96 -5.08
CA ASN A 30 -7.96 6.75 -5.57
C ASN A 30 -7.92 8.23 -5.17
N GLY A 31 -6.72 8.81 -5.02
CA GLY A 31 -6.52 10.21 -4.60
C GLY A 31 -6.37 10.41 -3.09
N GLU A 32 -6.61 9.40 -2.26
CA GLU A 32 -6.35 9.46 -0.82
C GLU A 32 -4.96 8.92 -0.48
N MET A 33 -4.20 9.69 0.28
CA MET A 33 -2.90 9.25 0.79
C MET A 33 -3.12 8.26 1.93
N ILE A 34 -2.89 6.98 1.64
CA ILE A 34 -3.02 5.93 2.64
C ILE A 34 -1.69 5.74 3.33
N ARG A 35 -1.70 5.96 4.65
CA ARG A 35 -0.55 5.70 5.52
C ARG A 35 -0.71 4.46 6.38
N ASP A 36 -1.85 3.78 6.23
CA ASP A 36 -2.18 2.59 6.97
C ASP A 36 -1.90 1.33 6.14
N ALA A 37 -0.92 0.54 6.58
CA ALA A 37 -0.55 -0.70 5.89
C ALA A 37 -1.57 -1.83 6.10
N GLY A 38 -2.55 -1.64 6.99
CA GLY A 38 -3.68 -2.54 7.21
C GLY A 38 -4.94 -2.12 6.44
N PHE A 39 -4.88 -1.04 5.66
CA PHE A 39 -6.04 -0.52 4.93
C PHE A 39 -6.65 -1.60 4.04
N SER A 40 -7.97 -1.78 4.14
CA SER A 40 -8.72 -2.66 3.25
C SER A 40 -9.37 -1.84 2.14
N VAL A 41 -9.03 -2.20 0.90
CA VAL A 41 -9.63 -1.73 -0.35
C VAL A 41 -10.71 -2.67 -0.86
#